data_AF-A0A137SJE0-F1
#
_entry.id   AF-A0A137SJE0-F1
#
_cell.length_a   1.000
_cell.length_b   1.000
_cell.length_c   1.000
_cell.angle_alpha   90.00
_cell.angle_beta   90.00
_cell.angle_gamma   90.00
#
_symmetry.space_group_name_H-M   'P 1'
#
loop_
_entity.id
_entity.type
_entity.pdbx_description
1 polymer ?
#
loop_
_entity_poly.entity_id
_entity_poly.type
_entity_poly.pdbx_seq_one_letter_code
_entity_poly.pdbx_strand_id
1 'polypeptide(L)'
;MPRLFTAIEVSNDVDRELNTLVPTTEQNVAQDTKHITLRFIGNVTEAEATAIELELISVNVDPFALAVSGCQFFKSHGAKTIFVTNIMPSAALTDLHQLITVVLLHRGISVEERKYVPHITVARIHRPSDVLIDSLLEKGKRVSTALSVTGFVLYCAEHDPMPKYVKRREYIFTKPNT
;
A
#
# COMPACT_ATOMS: atom_id res chain seq x y z
N MET A 1 -3.93 18.27 -11.14
CA MET A 1 -4.70 17.79 -9.99
C MET A 1 -4.02 16.54 -9.47
N PRO A 2 -3.32 16.61 -8.34
CA PRO A 2 -2.62 15.45 -7.78
C PRO A 2 -3.62 14.37 -7.37
N ARG A 3 -3.27 13.12 -7.62
CA ARG A 3 -4.04 11.96 -7.17
C ARG A 3 -3.39 11.39 -5.92
N LEU A 4 -4.01 11.57 -4.76
CA LEU A 4 -3.38 11.26 -3.49
C LEU A 4 -3.79 9.91 -2.90
N PHE A 5 -2.87 9.34 -2.13
CA PHE A 5 -3.13 8.21 -1.24
C PHE A 5 -2.12 8.18 -0.09
N THR A 6 -2.51 7.62 1.05
CA THR A 6 -1.61 7.34 2.16
C THR A 6 -1.16 5.87 2.12
N ALA A 7 0.08 5.61 2.51
CA ALA A 7 0.64 4.26 2.50
C ALA A 7 1.73 4.04 3.56
N ILE A 8 1.93 2.78 3.93
CA ILE A 8 3.11 2.31 4.67
C ILE A 8 4.14 1.83 3.65
N GLU A 9 5.37 2.28 3.78
CA GLU A 9 6.48 1.78 2.97
C GLU A 9 6.95 0.41 3.42
N VAL A 10 7.36 -0.41 2.46
CA VAL A 10 7.95 -1.72 2.72
C VAL A 10 9.44 -1.55 2.98
N SER A 11 9.95 -2.15 4.05
CA SER A 11 11.38 -2.14 4.36
C SER A 11 12.19 -2.89 3.30
N ASN A 12 13.46 -2.53 3.13
CA ASN A 12 14.35 -3.14 2.12
C ASN A 12 14.43 -4.67 2.21
N ASP A 13 14.36 -5.23 3.43
CA ASP A 13 14.45 -6.68 3.63
C ASP A 13 13.17 -7.39 3.17
N VAL A 14 12.00 -6.83 3.49
CA VAL A 14 10.72 -7.34 2.99
C VAL A 14 10.63 -7.15 1.48
N ASP A 15 11.09 -6.03 0.93
CA ASP A 15 11.09 -5.81 -0.51
C ASP A 15 11.97 -6.84 -1.24
N ARG A 16 13.16 -7.12 -0.70
CA ARG A 16 14.07 -8.15 -1.23
C ARG A 16 13.42 -9.53 -1.23
N GLU A 17 12.74 -9.89 -0.14
CA GLU A 17 12.03 -11.16 -0.05
C GLU A 17 10.88 -11.25 -1.07
N LEU A 18 10.05 -10.21 -1.17
CA LEU A 18 8.93 -10.19 -2.12
C LEU A 18 9.39 -10.15 -3.58
N ASN A 19 10.55 -9.56 -3.88
CA ASN A 19 11.15 -9.59 -5.21
C ASN A 19 11.47 -11.00 -5.70
N THR A 20 11.70 -11.97 -4.81
CA THR A 20 11.91 -13.37 -5.19
C THR A 20 10.66 -14.03 -5.79
N LEU A 21 9.49 -13.43 -5.55
CA LEU A 21 8.20 -13.90 -6.06
C LEU A 21 7.80 -13.24 -7.37
N VAL A 22 8.47 -12.16 -7.77
CA VAL A 22 8.16 -11.44 -9.01
C VAL A 22 8.46 -12.38 -10.18
N PRO A 23 7.47 -12.68 -11.05
CA PRO A 23 7.69 -13.59 -12.16
C PRO A 23 8.61 -12.95 -13.20
N THR A 24 9.59 -13.70 -13.68
CA THR A 24 10.41 -13.31 -14.82
C THR A 24 9.61 -13.54 -16.11
N THR A 25 8.81 -12.55 -16.49
CA THR A 25 7.97 -12.58 -17.70
C THR A 25 7.77 -11.17 -18.24
N GLU A 26 7.73 -11.02 -19.57
CA GLU A 26 7.41 -9.76 -20.25
C GLU A 26 5.96 -9.30 -19.99
N GLN A 27 5.12 -10.20 -19.47
CA GLN A 27 3.74 -9.89 -19.07
C GLN A 27 3.66 -9.10 -17.76
N ASN A 28 4.77 -9.01 -17.00
CA ASN A 28 4.82 -8.27 -15.76
C ASN A 28 4.95 -6.77 -16.05
N VAL A 29 4.00 -5.99 -15.57
CA VAL A 29 4.03 -4.54 -15.65
C VAL A 29 4.86 -4.03 -14.48
N ALA A 30 5.94 -3.30 -14.79
CA ALA A 30 6.80 -2.69 -13.79
C ALA A 30 6.00 -1.85 -12.79
N GLN A 31 6.38 -1.95 -11.52
CA GLN A 31 5.84 -1.15 -10.43
C GLN A 31 7.00 -0.38 -9.80
N ASP A 32 6.75 0.88 -9.43
CA ASP A 32 7.75 1.77 -8.87
C ASP A 32 8.15 1.34 -7.44
N THR A 33 7.20 1.36 -6.50
CA THR A 33 7.49 1.07 -5.08
C THR A 33 6.43 0.17 -4.45
N LYS A 34 6.87 -0.84 -3.70
CA LYS A 34 5.98 -1.70 -2.89
C LYS A 34 5.58 -0.96 -1.61
N HIS A 35 4.29 -1.02 -1.32
CA HIS A 35 3.70 -0.32 -0.19
C HIS A 35 2.40 -1.03 0.22
N ILE A 36 1.93 -0.74 1.44
CA ILE A 36 0.57 -1.08 1.89
C ILE A 36 -0.25 0.20 1.80
N THR A 37 -1.24 0.25 0.91
CA THR A 37 -2.14 1.41 0.87
C THR A 37 -2.98 1.46 2.15
N LEU A 38 -3.04 2.62 2.79
CA LEU A 38 -3.91 2.90 3.92
C LEU A 38 -5.21 3.51 3.41
N ARG A 39 -5.17 4.66 2.74
CA ARG A 39 -6.35 5.30 2.15
C ARG A 39 -6.08 5.86 0.76
N PHE A 40 -6.94 5.54 -0.20
CA PHE A 40 -7.05 6.31 -1.44
C PHE A 40 -7.88 7.57 -1.21
N ILE A 41 -7.31 8.71 -1.56
CA ILE A 41 -7.94 10.04 -1.43
C ILE A 41 -8.50 10.47 -2.80
N GLY A 42 -7.84 10.09 -3.89
CA GLY A 42 -8.28 10.42 -5.24
C GLY A 42 -7.74 11.77 -5.72
N ASN A 43 -8.40 12.34 -6.73
CA ASN A 43 -7.97 13.61 -7.33
C ASN A 43 -8.38 14.78 -6.44
N VAL A 44 -7.43 15.63 -6.07
CA VAL A 44 -7.67 16.84 -5.29
C VAL A 44 -7.03 18.05 -5.98
N THR A 45 -7.37 19.25 -5.52
CA THR A 45 -6.66 20.49 -5.84
C THR A 45 -5.34 20.56 -5.03
N GLU A 46 -4.38 21.38 -5.46
CA GLU A 46 -3.13 21.56 -4.68
C GLU A 46 -3.39 22.23 -3.30
N ALA A 47 -4.42 23.07 -3.21
CA ALA A 47 -4.83 23.66 -1.93
C ALA A 47 -5.33 22.60 -0.95
N GLU A 48 -6.19 21.67 -1.41
CA GLU A 48 -6.63 20.52 -0.63
C GLU A 48 -5.45 19.60 -0.29
N ALA A 49 -4.54 19.34 -1.24
CA ALA A 49 -3.34 18.53 -0.99
C ALA A 49 -2.50 19.11 0.16
N THR A 50 -2.27 20.41 0.16
CA THR A 50 -1.52 21.12 1.22
C THR A 50 -2.27 21.05 2.55
N ALA A 51 -3.59 21.19 2.55
CA ALA A 51 -4.40 21.07 3.77
C ALA A 51 -4.34 19.64 4.35
N ILE A 52 -4.42 18.62 3.50
CA ILE A 52 -4.26 17.21 3.90
C ILE A 52 -2.88 16.97 4.50
N GLU A 53 -1.83 17.52 3.90
CA GLU A 53 -0.46 17.39 4.41
C GLU A 53 -0.33 17.85 5.86
N LEU A 54 -0.99 18.96 6.20
CA LEU A 54 -0.99 19.55 7.55
C LEU A 54 -1.84 18.76 8.53
N GLU A 55 -3.03 18.31 8.13
CA GLU A 55 -3.95 17.58 9.01
C GLU A 55 -3.40 16.22 9.43
N LEU A 56 -2.74 15.51 8.50
CA LEU A 56 -2.15 14.21 8.77
C LEU A 56 -1.01 14.26 9.80
N ILE A 57 -0.49 15.45 10.16
CA ILE A 57 0.48 15.62 11.26
C ILE A 57 -0.11 15.16 12.60
N SER A 58 -1.43 15.29 12.77
CA SER A 58 -2.11 14.87 14.00
C SER A 58 -2.22 13.34 14.16
N VAL A 59 -1.96 12.57 13.10
CA VAL A 59 -2.04 11.12 13.10
C VAL A 59 -0.78 10.54 13.73
N ASN A 60 -0.90 10.06 14.97
CA ASN A 60 0.18 9.40 15.68
C ASN A 60 -0.32 8.14 16.40
N VAL A 61 0.45 7.06 16.31
CA VAL A 61 0.23 5.79 17.01
C VAL A 61 1.58 5.25 17.47
N ASP A 62 1.60 4.26 18.37
CA ASP A 62 2.86 3.59 18.70
C ASP A 62 3.40 2.79 17.51
N PRO A 63 4.72 2.78 17.24
CA PRO A 63 5.30 1.89 16.24
C PRO A 63 4.93 0.42 16.48
N PHE A 64 4.64 -0.30 15.41
CA PHE A 64 4.16 -1.68 15.48
C PHE A 64 4.79 -2.56 14.39
N ALA A 65 4.60 -3.87 14.49
CA ALA A 65 5.02 -4.82 13.48
C ALA A 65 3.83 -5.47 12.79
N LEU A 66 3.97 -5.74 11.49
CA LEU A 66 2.98 -6.45 10.68
C LEU A 66 3.54 -7.79 10.23
N ALA A 67 2.77 -8.86 10.47
CA ALA A 67 3.06 -10.14 9.85
C ALA A 67 2.55 -10.12 8.40
N VAL A 68 3.46 -10.41 7.47
CA VAL A 68 3.21 -10.52 6.03
C VAL A 68 3.26 -12.01 5.70
N SER A 69 2.14 -12.58 5.24
CA SER A 69 2.07 -14.02 4.98
C SER A 69 1.06 -14.40 3.92
N GLY A 70 1.44 -15.39 3.11
CA GLY A 70 0.64 -15.90 2.02
C GLY A 70 0.51 -14.92 0.86
N CYS A 71 -0.01 -15.42 -0.25
CA CYS A 71 -0.28 -14.64 -1.43
C CYS A 71 -1.64 -15.00 -2.01
N GLN A 72 -2.19 -14.08 -2.80
CA GLN A 72 -3.40 -14.31 -3.56
C GLN A 72 -3.40 -13.44 -4.81
N PHE A 73 -4.43 -13.64 -5.64
CA PHE A 73 -4.65 -12.85 -6.84
C PHE A 73 -5.92 -12.03 -6.71
N PHE A 74 -5.83 -10.75 -7.05
CA PHE A 74 -6.99 -9.90 -7.28
C PHE A 74 -7.26 -9.77 -8.77
N LYS A 75 -8.54 -9.86 -9.13
CA LYS A 75 -9.01 -9.56 -10.48
C LYS A 75 -9.04 -8.03 -10.65
N SER A 76 -8.42 -7.52 -11.70
CA SER A 76 -8.50 -6.12 -12.10
C SER A 76 -9.29 -5.99 -13.40
N HIS A 77 -9.60 -4.76 -13.81
CA HIS A 77 -10.30 -4.53 -15.08
C HIS A 77 -9.44 -4.98 -16.27
N GLY A 78 -10.10 -5.60 -17.26
CA GLY A 78 -9.47 -6.21 -18.42
C GLY A 78 -8.82 -7.56 -18.09
N ALA A 79 -7.72 -7.88 -18.78
CA ALA A 79 -6.99 -9.13 -18.59
C ALA A 79 -5.82 -9.01 -17.58
N LYS A 80 -5.86 -8.00 -16.71
CA LYS A 80 -4.82 -7.74 -15.71
C LYS A 80 -5.16 -8.44 -14.40
N THR A 81 -4.19 -9.18 -13.90
CA THR A 81 -4.28 -9.88 -12.62
C THR A 81 -3.21 -9.32 -11.69
N ILE A 82 -3.58 -9.04 -10.44
CA ILE A 82 -2.69 -8.42 -9.45
C ILE A 82 -2.28 -9.50 -8.45
N PHE A 83 -1.00 -9.85 -8.43
CA PHE A 83 -0.43 -10.75 -7.45
C PHE A 83 -0.05 -9.97 -6.21
N VAL A 84 -0.56 -10.37 -5.06
CA VAL A 84 -0.40 -9.65 -3.79
C VAL A 84 0.04 -10.60 -2.68
N THR A 85 0.78 -10.08 -1.71
CA THR A 85 0.93 -10.73 -0.40
C THR A 85 0.00 -10.10 0.62
N ASN A 86 -0.46 -10.90 1.58
CA ASN A 86 -1.44 -10.46 2.57
C ASN A 86 -0.77 -9.92 3.82
N ILE A 87 -1.46 -8.98 4.46
CA ILE A 87 -1.13 -8.54 5.81
C ILE A 87 -2.06 -9.25 6.78
N MET A 88 -1.50 -9.94 7.77
CA MET A 88 -2.29 -10.60 8.81
C MET A 88 -3.07 -9.56 9.65
N PRO A 89 -4.22 -9.93 10.23
CA PRO A 89 -5.01 -9.02 11.06
C PRO A 89 -4.16 -8.37 12.15
N SER A 90 -4.26 -7.04 12.25
CA SER A 90 -3.56 -6.22 13.23
C SER A 90 -4.47 -5.11 13.70
N ALA A 91 -4.65 -5.01 15.03
CA ALA A 91 -5.41 -3.93 15.65
C ALA A 91 -4.75 -2.58 15.36
N ALA A 92 -3.44 -2.46 15.55
CA ALA A 92 -2.68 -1.23 15.30
C ALA A 92 -2.82 -0.72 13.85
N LEU A 93 -2.84 -1.62 12.86
CA LEU A 93 -3.08 -1.23 11.46
C LEU A 93 -4.52 -0.76 11.24
N THR A 94 -5.48 -1.44 11.88
CA THR A 94 -6.89 -1.06 11.81
C THR A 94 -7.11 0.31 12.43
N ASP A 95 -6.49 0.58 13.58
CA ASP A 95 -6.56 1.86 14.29
C ASP A 95 -5.91 2.98 13.48
N LEU A 96 -4.73 2.76 12.91
CA LEU A 96 -4.06 3.71 12.01
C LEU A 96 -4.95 4.05 10.80
N HIS A 97 -5.51 3.03 10.14
CA HIS A 97 -6.42 3.21 9.02
C HIS A 97 -7.65 4.03 9.42
N GLN A 98 -8.27 3.73 10.56
CA GLN A 98 -9.44 4.46 11.08
C GLN A 98 -9.09 5.91 11.45
N LEU A 99 -7.96 6.15 12.12
CA LEU A 99 -7.51 7.49 12.50
C LEU A 99 -7.30 8.38 11.28
N ILE A 100 -6.61 7.89 10.25
CA ILE A 100 -6.46 8.59 8.97
C ILE A 100 -7.84 8.87 8.35
N THR A 101 -8.77 7.91 8.42
CA THR A 101 -10.13 8.08 7.89
C THR A 101 -10.85 9.24 8.57
N VAL A 102 -10.80 9.30 9.90
CA VAL A 102 -11.45 10.36 10.69
C VAL A 102 -10.88 11.73 10.33
N VAL A 103 -9.55 11.84 10.25
CA VAL A 103 -8.87 13.09 9.87
C VAL A 103 -9.29 13.56 8.47
N LEU A 104 -9.37 12.65 7.49
CA LEU A 104 -9.82 12.99 6.13
C LEU A 104 -11.30 13.41 6.10
N LEU A 105 -12.17 12.68 6.79
CA LEU A 105 -13.61 12.99 6.84
C LEU A 105 -13.91 14.33 7.52
N HIS A 106 -13.17 14.70 8.57
CA HIS A 106 -13.30 16.01 9.22
C HIS A 106 -13.03 17.19 8.27
N ARG A 107 -12.27 16.96 7.20
CA ARG A 107 -12.02 17.94 6.12
C ARG A 107 -13.01 17.86 4.96
N GLY A 108 -14.05 17.02 5.05
CA GLY A 108 -15.03 16.82 3.99
C GLY A 108 -14.50 16.00 2.81
N ILE A 109 -13.35 15.33 2.96
CA ILE A 109 -12.79 14.49 1.92
C ILE A 109 -13.55 13.16 1.92
N SER A 110 -14.17 12.85 0.80
CA SER A 110 -14.80 11.54 0.62
C SER A 110 -13.74 10.44 0.61
N VAL A 111 -13.92 9.45 1.47
CA VAL A 111 -13.05 8.27 1.53
C VAL A 111 -13.76 7.07 0.95
N GLU A 112 -12.99 6.09 0.49
CA GLU A 112 -13.52 4.84 -0.04
C GLU A 112 -14.23 3.99 1.03
N GLU A 113 -15.48 3.60 0.75
CA GLU A 113 -16.34 2.80 1.66
C GLU A 113 -16.10 1.29 1.57
N ARG A 114 -15.32 0.83 0.57
CA ARG A 114 -15.03 -0.59 0.40
C ARG A 114 -14.31 -1.13 1.64
N LYS A 115 -14.60 -2.39 1.98
CA LYS A 115 -13.92 -3.10 3.05
C LYS A 115 -12.41 -3.00 2.87
N TYR A 116 -11.71 -2.55 3.92
CA TYR A 116 -10.26 -2.49 3.93
C TYR A 116 -9.66 -3.89 3.92
N VAL A 117 -8.87 -4.20 2.90
CA VAL A 117 -8.12 -5.45 2.76
C VAL A 117 -6.65 -5.10 2.55
N PRO A 118 -5.85 -5.00 3.63
CA PRO A 118 -4.45 -4.61 3.52
C PRO A 118 -3.63 -5.68 2.79
N HIS A 119 -2.86 -5.23 1.81
CA HIS A 119 -2.04 -6.07 0.96
C HIS A 119 -0.85 -5.29 0.41
N ILE A 120 0.18 -6.00 -0.03
CA ILE A 120 1.28 -5.43 -0.82
C ILE A 120 1.16 -5.99 -2.23
N THR A 121 1.07 -5.11 -3.23
CA THR A 121 1.15 -5.55 -4.62
C THR A 121 2.59 -5.98 -4.93
N VAL A 122 2.75 -7.22 -5.35
CA VAL A 122 4.04 -7.83 -5.72
C VAL A 122 4.26 -7.72 -7.23
N ALA A 123 3.24 -8.05 -8.03
CA ALA A 123 3.32 -8.04 -9.48
C ALA A 123 1.96 -7.73 -10.12
N ARG A 124 2.00 -7.15 -11.32
CA ARG A 124 0.81 -6.91 -12.15
C ARG A 124 1.02 -7.64 -13.46
N ILE A 125 0.26 -8.70 -13.69
CA ILE A 125 0.51 -9.62 -14.81
C ILE A 125 -0.62 -9.49 -15.82
N HIS A 126 -0.28 -9.28 -17.09
CA HIS A 126 -1.24 -9.25 -18.18
C HIS A 126 -1.44 -10.64 -18.78
N ARG A 127 -2.66 -11.18 -18.72
CA ARG A 127 -3.02 -12.52 -19.23
C ARG A 127 -2.09 -13.63 -18.69
N PRO A 128 -1.96 -13.80 -17.36
CA PRO A 128 -1.20 -14.93 -16.82
C PRO A 128 -1.83 -16.26 -17.28
N SER A 129 -0.99 -17.27 -17.54
CA SER A 129 -1.46 -18.65 -17.71
C SER A 129 -1.79 -19.27 -16.35
N ASP A 130 -2.65 -20.29 -16.35
CA ASP A 130 -2.99 -21.02 -15.11
C ASP A 130 -1.75 -21.64 -14.46
N VAL A 131 -0.82 -22.16 -15.26
CA VAL A 131 0.48 -22.69 -14.78
C VAL A 131 1.30 -21.63 -14.04
N LEU A 132 1.30 -20.38 -14.53
CA LEU A 132 1.99 -19.28 -13.85
C LEU A 132 1.29 -18.91 -12.53
N ILE A 133 -0.05 -18.87 -12.53
CA ILE A 133 -0.84 -18.63 -11.33
C ILE A 133 -0.52 -19.67 -10.26
N ASP A 134 -0.60 -20.96 -10.60
CA ASP A 134 -0.35 -22.05 -9.66
C ASP A 134 1.07 -22.01 -9.10
N SER A 135 2.07 -21.80 -9.96
CA SER A 135 3.48 -21.66 -9.56
C SER A 135 3.69 -20.50 -8.57
N LEU A 136 3.05 -19.35 -8.81
CA LEU A 136 3.14 -18.18 -7.93
C LEU A 136 2.42 -18.40 -6.60
N LEU A 137 1.28 -19.10 -6.59
CA LEU A 137 0.59 -19.48 -5.36
C LEU A 137 1.43 -20.44 -4.52
N GLU A 138 2.05 -21.46 -5.12
CA GLU A 138 2.94 -22.39 -4.40
C GLU A 138 4.17 -21.69 -3.79
N LYS A 139 4.78 -20.76 -4.54
CA LYS A 139 5.85 -19.90 -4.00
C LYS A 139 5.34 -19.02 -2.87
N GLY A 140 4.16 -18.41 -3.04
CA GLY A 140 3.53 -17.50 -2.09
C GLY A 140 3.20 -18.14 -0.74
N LYS A 141 2.96 -19.46 -0.68
CA LYS A 141 2.75 -20.18 0.59
C LYS A 141 3.94 -20.11 1.55
N ARG A 142 5.16 -19.89 1.02
CA ARG A 142 6.39 -19.83 1.82
C ARG A 142 6.70 -18.45 2.38
N VAL A 143 5.94 -17.43 1.95
CA VAL A 143 6.13 -16.05 2.40
C VAL A 143 5.68 -15.93 3.85
N SER A 144 6.62 -15.55 4.70
CA SER A 144 6.38 -15.34 6.12
C SER A 144 7.45 -14.40 6.65
N THR A 145 7.11 -13.12 6.73
CA THR A 145 8.05 -12.06 7.13
C THR A 145 7.37 -11.01 7.98
N ALA A 146 8.16 -10.15 8.61
CA ALA A 146 7.67 -9.10 9.49
C ALA A 146 8.10 -7.73 8.96
N LEU A 147 7.14 -6.81 8.84
CA LEU A 147 7.37 -5.43 8.46
C LEU A 147 7.28 -4.55 9.72
N SER A 148 8.37 -3.87 10.05
CA SER A 148 8.36 -2.82 11.09
C SER A 148 7.72 -1.56 10.52
N VAL A 149 6.73 -1.01 11.23
CA VAL A 149 6.00 0.19 10.84
C VAL A 149 6.30 1.30 11.85
N THR A 150 7.05 2.29 11.39
CA THR A 150 7.47 3.46 12.20
C THR A 150 6.82 4.74 11.71
N GLY A 151 5.95 4.67 10.71
CA GLY A 151 5.31 5.83 10.11
C GLY A 151 4.51 5.48 8.86
N PHE A 152 3.98 6.51 8.21
CA PHE A 152 3.31 6.40 6.92
C PHE A 152 3.64 7.62 6.05
N VAL A 153 3.28 7.55 4.77
CA VAL A 153 3.61 8.55 3.76
C VAL A 153 2.36 8.96 3.00
N LEU A 154 2.26 10.25 2.68
CA LEU A 154 1.33 10.76 1.68
C LEU A 154 2.02 10.79 0.32
N TYR A 155 1.47 10.07 -0.65
CA TYR A 155 1.96 10.02 -2.02
C TYR A 155 1.05 10.77 -2.99
N CYS A 156 1.66 11.28 -4.05
CA CYS A 156 1.01 11.64 -5.30
C CYS A 156 1.27 10.54 -6.34
N ALA A 157 0.20 9.99 -6.91
CA ALA A 157 0.27 9.11 -8.07
C ALA A 157 0.24 9.95 -9.34
N GLU A 158 1.38 10.06 -10.01
CA GLU A 158 1.51 10.72 -11.31
C GLU A 158 1.36 9.68 -12.43
N HIS A 159 0.91 10.12 -13.60
CA HIS A 159 0.78 9.28 -14.79
C HIS A 159 1.48 9.96 -15.95
N ASP A 160 2.78 9.69 -16.18
CA ASP A 160 3.40 9.68 -17.53
C ASP A 160 4.89 9.27 -17.51
N PRO A 161 5.39 8.39 -18.40
CA PRO A 161 4.69 7.33 -19.16
C PRO A 161 4.43 6.06 -18.33
N MET A 162 4.93 6.02 -17.09
CA MET A 162 4.65 4.99 -16.10
C MET A 162 4.11 5.61 -14.82
N PRO A 163 3.26 4.90 -14.06
CA PRO A 163 2.80 5.40 -12.78
C PRO A 163 3.99 5.56 -11.84
N LYS A 164 4.27 6.81 -11.45
CA LYS A 164 5.31 7.17 -10.50
C LYS A 164 4.65 7.61 -9.20
N TYR A 165 5.17 7.14 -8.06
CA TYR A 165 4.70 7.58 -6.76
C TYR A 165 5.67 8.61 -6.19
N VAL A 166 5.24 9.87 -6.18
CA VAL A 166 6.03 10.97 -5.64
C VAL A 166 5.64 11.19 -4.18
N LYS A 167 6.60 11.08 -3.26
CA LYS A 167 6.40 11.39 -1.85
C LYS A 167 6.09 12.87 -1.70
N ARG A 168 4.94 13.18 -1.10
CA ARG A 168 4.61 14.56 -0.69
C ARG A 168 5.09 14.85 0.71
N ARG A 169 4.84 13.92 1.64
CA ARG A 169 5.23 14.05 3.04
C ARG A 169 5.31 12.71 3.76
N GLU A 170 6.29 12.58 4.65
CA GLU A 170 6.42 11.44 5.56
C GLU A 170 5.99 11.84 6.98
N TYR A 171 5.36 10.90 7.67
CA TYR A 171 4.85 11.05 9.04
C TYR A 171 5.46 9.94 9.88
N ILE A 172 6.39 10.30 10.75
CA ILE A 172 7.08 9.36 11.63
C ILE A 172 6.34 9.32 12.96
N PHE A 173 6.03 8.11 13.42
CA PHE A 173 5.41 7.87 14.71
C PHE A 173 6.39 8.22 15.82
N THR A 174 5.93 9.04 16.76
CA THR A 174 6.67 9.35 17.98
C THR A 174 6.10 8.51 19.11
N LYS A 175 7.00 7.87 19.89
CA LYS A 175 6.58 7.34 21.19
C LYS A 175 6.11 8.51 22.04
N PRO A 176 4.91 8.45 22.66
CA PRO A 176 4.59 9.41 23.69
C PRO A 176 5.66 9.33 24.78
N ASN A 177 6.19 10.48 25.21
CA ASN A 177 7.04 10.53 26.40
C ASN A 177 6.20 10.06 27.59
N THR A 178 6.36 8.79 27.97
CA THR A 178 5.88 8.25 29.26
C THR A 178 6.53 8.98 30.42
#